data_AF-A0A921YKL8-F1
#
_entry.id   AF-A0A921YKL8-F1
#
_cell.length_a   1.000
_cell.length_b   1.000
_cell.length_c   1.000
_cell.angle_alpha   90.00
_cell.angle_beta   90.00
_cell.angle_gamma   90.00
#
_symmetry.space_group_name_H-M   'P 1'
#
loop_
_entity.id
_entity.type
_entity.pdbx_description
1 polymer ?
#
loop_
_entity_poly.entity_id
_entity_poly.type
_entity_poly.pdbx_seq_one_letter_code
_entity_poly.pdbx_strand_id
1 'polypeptide(L)'
;MHLSKFITSGRVNKFVNYYKLLKRTSSCEPQDSNQNEEKKLDGNKKGLVLGLYDKGNNKFELSPAAEEIDQKSGGKLKQHLNELAPHMKLGKAFVVTDLVPVYSAVALASLGCKDPGYNELEALDETRENIRWGVGAGVRLLQKRGVGDILVEPSVAPDAAAEAAHLAAWRFQEFKSESARRPSPAVSMYGEGDKSLWELGAIQGSGQNWARYLSDMPANTMTPVDLAQAALDVLCPLGVHVTAHDREWVERQNMRAFLAVARGSCDAPMFLECEYKAGRATQPPVLIVAKGVTFDSGGLCLKRRESMVENRGSMAGAAVALAALKIIAQLKIPINVIAVIPICENMVSGQCMKVGDVVKALNGLSIQIEDTDMEGRLMMADALVYGQALHKPSLVIDVATLTQVIW
;
A
#
# COMPACT_ATOMS: atom_id res chain seq x y z
N MET A 1 -16.93 -40.11 -15.25
CA MET A 1 -17.73 -40.71 -14.15
C MET A 1 -17.74 -39.69 -13.01
N HIS A 2 -18.93 -39.44 -12.46
CA HIS A 2 -19.34 -38.25 -11.71
C HIS A 2 -18.46 -37.80 -10.52
N LEU A 3 -18.08 -36.50 -10.52
CA LEU A 3 -17.82 -35.72 -9.31
C LEU A 3 -19.15 -35.12 -8.82
N SER A 4 -19.86 -35.87 -7.98
CA SER A 4 -20.95 -35.36 -7.15
C SER A 4 -20.98 -36.16 -5.85
N LYS A 5 -20.21 -35.70 -4.86
CA LYS A 5 -20.37 -35.98 -3.42
C LYS A 5 -19.20 -35.36 -2.68
N PHE A 6 -19.37 -34.13 -2.19
CA PHE A 6 -18.87 -33.62 -0.90
C PHE A 6 -19.36 -32.18 -0.75
N ILE A 7 -20.69 -32.04 -0.70
CA ILE A 7 -21.37 -30.89 -0.10
C ILE A 7 -22.32 -31.51 0.93
N THR A 8 -22.36 -30.92 2.13
CA THR A 8 -23.13 -31.28 3.35
C THR A 8 -22.48 -32.28 4.34
N SER A 9 -21.68 -31.74 5.27
CA SER A 9 -22.00 -31.81 6.72
C SER A 9 -21.00 -30.96 7.52
N GLY A 10 -21.53 -30.18 8.45
CA GLY A 10 -20.84 -29.03 9.03
C GLY A 10 -19.69 -29.36 9.99
N ARG A 11 -18.68 -28.47 9.96
CA ARG A 11 -17.78 -28.13 11.06
C ARG A 11 -17.29 -26.70 10.85
N VAL A 12 -18.19 -25.75 11.14
CA VAL A 12 -17.83 -24.39 11.53
C VAL A 12 -17.25 -24.46 12.95
N ASN A 13 -16.23 -23.63 13.22
CA ASN A 13 -15.51 -23.44 14.50
C ASN A 13 -14.49 -24.53 14.90
N LYS A 14 -13.21 -24.27 14.57
CA LYS A 14 -12.05 -24.61 15.43
C LYS A 14 -10.78 -23.98 14.87
N PHE A 15 -10.47 -22.74 15.26
CA PHE A 15 -9.09 -22.24 15.44
C PHE A 15 -9.13 -21.03 16.39
N VAL A 16 -9.46 -21.33 17.66
CA VAL A 16 -9.21 -20.47 18.82
C VAL A 16 -8.28 -21.27 19.73
N ASN A 17 -7.23 -20.61 20.23
CA ASN A 17 -6.18 -21.08 21.15
C ASN A 17 -5.00 -21.85 20.55
N TYR A 18 -3.96 -21.12 20.13
CA TYR A 18 -2.60 -21.65 20.13
C TYR A 18 -1.51 -20.59 20.40
N TYR A 19 -1.70 -19.70 21.38
CA TYR A 19 -0.59 -18.90 21.94
C TYR A 19 -0.76 -18.65 23.45
N LYS A 20 -0.60 -19.74 24.23
CA LYS A 20 -0.26 -19.71 25.65
C LYS A 20 0.82 -20.75 25.88
N LEU A 21 2.08 -20.41 25.60
CA LEU A 21 3.29 -21.01 26.19
C LEU A 21 4.50 -20.43 25.46
N LEU A 22 5.16 -19.47 26.12
CA LEU A 22 6.62 -19.28 26.21
C LEU A 22 6.89 -17.94 26.88
N LYS A 23 6.71 -17.91 28.20
CA LYS A 23 7.39 -16.97 29.10
C LYS A 23 8.67 -17.65 29.58
N ARG A 24 9.84 -17.05 29.29
CA ARG A 24 11.04 -16.95 30.16
C ARG A 24 12.16 -16.25 29.37
N THR A 25 12.38 -14.97 29.66
CA THR A 25 13.49 -14.39 30.46
C THR A 25 14.74 -14.09 29.66
N SER A 26 14.94 -12.81 29.36
CA SER A 26 16.25 -12.14 29.50
C SER A 26 16.00 -10.65 29.71
N SER A 27 16.65 -10.12 30.73
CA SER A 27 16.59 -8.76 31.28
C SER A 27 17.76 -7.90 30.79
N CYS A 28 17.65 -6.60 31.09
CA CYS A 28 18.64 -5.49 30.99
C CYS A 28 18.59 -4.72 29.65
N GLU A 29 18.49 -3.38 29.59
CA GLU A 29 18.45 -2.27 30.57
C GLU A 29 17.88 -1.01 29.85
N PRO A 30 17.54 0.09 30.55
CA PRO A 30 16.68 1.17 30.04
C PRO A 30 17.42 2.17 29.14
N GLN A 31 16.79 2.60 28.04
CA GLN A 31 17.21 3.78 27.29
C GLN A 31 16.11 4.85 27.31
N ASP A 32 16.47 5.96 27.95
CA ASP A 32 15.93 7.32 27.90
C ASP A 32 14.42 7.52 27.74
N SER A 33 13.80 7.79 28.89
CA SER A 33 12.49 8.40 29.06
C SER A 33 12.47 9.85 28.60
N ASN A 34 12.17 10.09 27.33
CA ASN A 34 11.50 11.31 26.86
C ASN A 34 10.81 11.10 25.50
N GLN A 35 10.17 9.94 25.31
CA GLN A 35 9.35 9.68 24.13
C GLN A 35 7.94 10.23 24.36
N ASN A 36 7.66 11.35 23.69
CA ASN A 36 6.32 11.88 23.39
C ASN A 36 5.21 10.80 23.45
N GLU A 37 4.48 10.72 24.56
CA GLU A 37 3.34 9.82 24.69
C GLU A 37 2.21 10.27 23.75
N GLU A 38 2.02 9.53 22.66
CA GLU A 38 0.84 9.61 21.81
C GLU A 38 -0.42 9.32 22.63
N LYS A 39 -1.36 10.29 22.67
CA LYS A 39 -2.61 10.15 23.42
C LYS A 39 -3.54 9.12 22.75
N LYS A 40 -4.32 8.40 23.57
CA LYS A 40 -5.37 7.49 23.07
C LYS A 40 -6.39 8.26 22.24
N LEU A 41 -6.78 7.71 21.09
CA LEU A 41 -7.77 8.32 20.21
C LEU A 41 -9.16 8.33 20.84
N ASP A 42 -9.87 9.44 20.66
CA ASP A 42 -11.23 9.64 21.10
C ASP A 42 -12.08 10.03 19.88
N GLY A 43 -13.03 9.17 19.51
CA GLY A 43 -13.92 9.39 18.37
C GLY A 43 -14.86 10.58 18.55
N ASN A 44 -15.05 11.07 19.78
CA ASN A 44 -15.80 12.29 20.04
C ASN A 44 -14.96 13.56 19.82
N LYS A 45 -13.62 13.42 19.75
CA LYS A 45 -12.73 14.53 19.46
C LYS A 45 -12.64 14.74 17.96
N LYS A 46 -13.32 15.78 17.51
CA LYS A 46 -13.20 16.30 16.15
C LYS A 46 -11.97 17.18 16.04
N GLY A 47 -11.23 17.02 14.95
CA GLY A 47 -10.17 17.94 14.56
C GLY A 47 -10.32 18.38 13.13
N LEU A 48 -9.64 19.46 12.78
CA LEU A 48 -9.73 20.09 11.49
C LEU A 48 -8.33 20.40 10.96
N VAL A 49 -8.03 20.02 9.73
CA VAL A 49 -6.80 20.40 9.02
C VAL A 49 -7.14 21.54 8.06
N LEU A 50 -6.42 22.65 8.22
CA LEU A 50 -6.55 23.88 7.45
C LEU A 50 -5.20 24.25 6.84
N GLY A 51 -5.23 24.81 5.65
CA GLY A 51 -4.05 25.18 4.89
C GLY A 51 -3.67 26.64 5.05
N LEU A 52 -2.40 26.90 4.79
CA LEU A 52 -1.85 28.24 4.63
C LEU A 52 -0.77 28.22 3.53
N TYR A 53 -0.65 29.34 2.85
CA TYR A 53 0.28 29.54 1.74
C TYR A 53 1.41 30.48 2.14
N ASP A 54 2.62 30.12 1.74
CA ASP A 54 3.83 30.92 1.96
C ASP A 54 3.88 32.10 0.97
N LYS A 55 4.06 33.31 1.51
CA LYS A 55 4.26 34.56 0.75
C LYS A 55 5.72 35.03 0.78
N GLY A 56 6.62 34.24 1.34
CA GLY A 56 8.00 34.61 1.63
C GLY A 56 8.12 35.55 2.83
N ASN A 57 9.36 35.76 3.28
CA ASN A 57 9.69 36.66 4.41
C ASN A 57 8.88 36.38 5.69
N ASN A 58 8.65 35.10 6.02
CA ASN A 58 7.84 34.65 7.15
C ASN A 58 6.42 35.24 7.17
N LYS A 59 5.85 35.51 5.99
CA LYS A 59 4.46 35.92 5.83
C LYS A 59 3.66 34.78 5.22
N PHE A 60 2.47 34.57 5.75
CA PHE A 60 1.59 33.50 5.29
C PHE A 60 0.19 34.04 5.03
N GLU A 61 -0.46 33.45 4.03
CA GLU A 61 -1.87 33.66 3.72
C GLU A 61 -2.68 32.45 4.18
N LEU A 62 -3.79 32.67 4.87
CA LEU A 62 -4.72 31.61 5.23
C LEU A 62 -5.49 31.15 3.98
N SER A 63 -5.77 29.84 3.87
CA SER A 63 -6.75 29.36 2.89
C SER A 63 -8.15 29.97 3.16
N PRO A 64 -9.08 29.95 2.19
CA PRO A 64 -10.44 30.43 2.42
C PRO A 64 -11.15 29.76 3.61
N ALA A 65 -10.97 28.44 3.76
CA ALA A 65 -11.51 27.70 4.91
C ALA A 65 -10.81 28.10 6.23
N ALA A 66 -9.51 28.37 6.19
CA ALA A 66 -8.79 28.87 7.35
C ALA A 66 -9.23 30.28 7.75
N GLU A 67 -9.52 31.16 6.79
CA GLU A 67 -10.08 32.50 7.05
C GLU A 67 -11.48 32.43 7.67
N GLU A 68 -12.35 31.53 7.19
CA GLU A 68 -13.67 31.31 7.78
C GLU A 68 -13.57 30.91 9.26
N ILE A 69 -12.66 29.99 9.59
CA ILE A 69 -12.43 29.55 10.96
C ILE A 69 -11.79 30.65 11.81
N ASP A 70 -10.85 31.42 11.24
CA ASP A 70 -10.26 32.57 11.92
C ASP A 70 -11.32 33.62 12.29
N GLN A 71 -12.24 33.94 11.37
CA GLN A 71 -13.38 34.84 11.62
C GLN A 71 -14.27 34.33 12.76
N LYS A 72 -14.64 33.04 12.74
CA LYS A 72 -15.43 32.42 13.83
C LYS A 72 -14.70 32.42 15.18
N SER A 73 -13.37 32.40 15.15
CA SER A 73 -12.53 32.44 16.36
C SER A 73 -12.28 33.86 16.90
N GLY A 74 -12.66 34.90 16.15
CA GLY A 74 -12.35 36.28 16.48
C GLY A 74 -10.90 36.69 16.22
N GLY A 75 -10.24 36.10 15.20
CA GLY A 75 -8.87 36.44 14.80
C GLY A 75 -7.76 35.68 15.54
N LYS A 76 -8.12 34.72 16.41
CA LYS A 76 -7.15 33.96 17.21
C LYS A 76 -6.21 33.11 16.35
N LEU A 77 -6.68 32.59 15.21
CA LEU A 77 -5.85 31.75 14.35
C LEU A 77 -4.71 32.58 13.74
N LYS A 78 -5.00 33.79 13.25
CA LYS A 78 -3.98 34.75 12.78
C LYS A 78 -3.03 35.17 13.88
N GLN A 79 -3.53 35.37 15.11
CA GLN A 79 -2.67 35.69 16.26
C GLN A 79 -1.63 34.58 16.49
N HIS A 80 -2.05 33.32 16.54
CA HIS A 80 -1.13 32.19 16.68
C HIS A 80 -0.21 32.02 15.47
N LEU A 81 -0.71 32.25 14.25
CA LEU A 81 0.10 32.17 13.04
C LEU A 81 1.26 33.18 13.07
N ASN A 82 1.05 34.40 13.54
CA ASN A 82 2.12 35.40 13.64
C ASN A 82 3.27 34.97 14.56
N GLU A 83 2.96 34.27 15.65
CA GLU A 83 3.96 33.72 16.57
C GLU A 83 4.72 32.52 15.97
N LEU A 84 4.01 31.71 15.18
CA LEU A 84 4.53 30.46 14.61
C LEU A 84 5.21 30.64 13.24
N ALA A 85 4.95 31.76 12.56
CA ALA A 85 5.41 32.02 11.21
C ALA A 85 6.92 31.80 11.00
N PRO A 86 7.83 32.20 11.90
CA PRO A 86 9.27 31.95 11.74
C PRO A 86 9.66 30.45 11.69
N HIS A 87 8.78 29.56 12.14
CA HIS A 87 8.99 28.12 12.17
C HIS A 87 8.15 27.35 11.15
N MET A 88 7.30 28.05 10.41
CA MET A 88 6.51 27.46 9.34
C MET A 88 7.35 27.31 8.07
N LYS A 89 7.25 26.13 7.47
CA LYS A 89 7.76 25.81 6.14
C LYS A 89 6.91 24.70 5.55
N LEU A 90 7.03 24.49 4.25
CA LEU A 90 6.35 23.42 3.54
C LEU A 90 6.47 22.08 4.28
N GLY A 91 5.35 21.36 4.42
CA GLY A 91 5.29 20.07 5.13
C GLY A 91 5.35 20.17 6.66
N LYS A 92 5.30 21.38 7.24
CA LYS A 92 5.08 21.60 8.67
C LYS A 92 3.64 21.98 8.95
N ALA A 93 3.16 21.55 10.12
CA ALA A 93 1.89 21.96 10.69
C ALA A 93 2.06 22.23 12.18
N PHE A 94 1.19 23.07 12.73
CA PHE A 94 1.01 23.26 14.16
C PHE A 94 -0.43 23.06 14.55
N VAL A 95 -0.67 22.71 15.81
CA VAL A 95 -2.02 22.46 16.31
C VAL A 95 -2.38 23.47 17.37
N VAL A 96 -3.47 24.20 17.11
CA VAL A 96 -4.11 25.15 18.01
C VAL A 96 -5.34 24.49 18.63
N THR A 97 -5.56 24.69 19.93
CA THR A 97 -6.77 24.24 20.64
C THR A 97 -7.62 25.44 21.03
N ASP A 98 -8.85 25.20 21.48
CA ASP A 98 -9.72 26.25 22.04
C ASP A 98 -10.01 27.41 21.06
N LEU A 99 -9.97 27.09 19.76
CA LEU A 99 -10.17 28.04 18.68
C LEU A 99 -11.66 28.25 18.39
N VAL A 100 -12.39 27.15 18.18
CA VAL A 100 -13.85 27.12 18.00
C VAL A 100 -14.42 25.89 18.73
N PRO A 101 -15.59 25.97 19.41
CA PRO A 101 -16.08 24.90 20.30
C PRO A 101 -16.31 23.54 19.63
N VAL A 102 -16.53 23.53 18.31
CA VAL A 102 -16.83 22.32 17.53
C VAL A 102 -15.60 21.41 17.36
N TYR A 103 -14.39 21.98 17.34
CA TYR A 103 -13.15 21.25 17.12
C TYR A 103 -12.29 21.24 18.37
N SER A 104 -11.92 20.06 18.83
CA SER A 104 -10.99 19.87 19.94
C SER A 104 -9.56 20.36 19.61
N ALA A 105 -9.20 20.34 18.33
CA ALA A 105 -7.90 20.73 17.84
C ALA A 105 -7.97 21.10 16.34
N VAL A 106 -7.30 22.19 15.96
CA VAL A 106 -7.17 22.63 14.56
C VAL A 106 -5.70 22.59 14.19
N ALA A 107 -5.36 21.78 13.19
CA ALA A 107 -4.04 21.73 12.58
C ALA A 107 -3.95 22.73 11.44
N LEU A 108 -3.04 23.69 11.57
CA LEU A 108 -2.74 24.69 10.56
C LEU A 108 -1.46 24.23 9.82
N ALA A 109 -1.59 23.88 8.53
CA ALA A 109 -0.57 23.20 7.72
C ALA A 109 -0.07 24.07 6.57
N SER A 110 1.25 24.15 6.37
CA SER A 110 1.85 24.83 5.22
C SER A 110 1.72 23.99 3.96
N LEU A 111 1.09 24.58 2.96
CA LEU A 111 0.93 24.06 1.60
C LEU A 111 1.96 24.67 0.63
N GLY A 112 3.03 25.29 1.15
CA GLY A 112 4.04 25.96 0.32
C GLY A 112 3.52 27.21 -0.39
N CYS A 113 4.14 27.57 -1.50
CA CYS A 113 3.68 28.66 -2.36
C CYS A 113 2.25 28.38 -2.87
N LYS A 114 1.48 29.44 -3.09
CA LYS A 114 0.14 29.30 -3.70
C LYS A 114 0.28 29.01 -5.19
N ASP A 115 -0.33 27.92 -5.64
CA ASP A 115 -0.42 27.51 -7.05
C ASP A 115 0.92 27.48 -7.82
N PRO A 116 1.96 26.75 -7.34
CA PRO A 116 3.26 26.67 -8.02
C PRO A 116 3.17 26.00 -9.41
N GLY A 117 2.12 25.22 -9.67
CA GLY A 117 1.88 24.56 -10.95
C GLY A 117 2.77 23.33 -11.17
N TYR A 118 3.01 23.01 -12.44
CA TYR A 118 3.87 21.89 -12.84
C TYR A 118 5.33 22.29 -12.80
N ASN A 119 6.15 21.49 -12.12
CA ASN A 119 7.59 21.68 -12.04
C ASN A 119 8.27 20.77 -13.08
N GLU A 120 8.83 21.37 -14.12
CA GLU A 120 9.49 20.61 -15.20
C GLU A 120 10.75 19.87 -14.75
N LEU A 121 11.47 20.40 -13.76
CA LEU A 121 12.69 19.78 -13.25
C LEU A 121 12.39 18.52 -12.44
N GLU A 122 11.31 18.56 -11.65
CA GLU A 122 10.88 17.43 -10.81
C GLU A 122 9.87 16.50 -11.52
N ALA A 123 9.44 16.87 -12.74
CA ALA A 123 8.43 16.16 -13.53
C ALA A 123 7.14 15.83 -12.75
N LEU A 124 6.67 16.77 -11.94
CA LEU A 124 5.47 16.60 -11.10
C LEU A 124 4.68 17.89 -10.95
N ASP A 125 3.40 17.77 -10.56
CA ASP A 125 2.58 18.89 -10.14
C ASP A 125 2.90 19.24 -8.68
N GLU A 126 3.65 20.33 -8.51
CA GLU A 126 4.15 20.79 -7.21
C GLU A 126 3.00 21.28 -6.32
N THR A 127 1.90 21.75 -6.91
CA THR A 127 0.71 22.18 -6.15
C THR A 127 0.11 20.98 -5.42
N ARG A 128 -0.06 19.88 -6.15
CA ARG A 128 -0.63 18.63 -5.61
C ARG A 128 0.29 18.00 -4.58
N GLU A 129 1.60 17.98 -4.83
CA GLU A 129 2.57 17.39 -3.91
C GLU A 129 2.71 18.20 -2.61
N ASN A 130 2.69 19.54 -2.71
CA ASN A 130 2.71 20.40 -1.53
C ASN A 130 1.46 20.22 -0.65
N ILE A 131 0.29 20.06 -1.27
CA ILE A 131 -0.95 19.71 -0.57
C ILE A 131 -0.78 18.39 0.19
N ARG A 132 -0.23 17.36 -0.46
CA ARG A 132 -0.01 16.06 0.19
C ARG A 132 0.91 16.18 1.42
N TRP A 133 2.00 16.92 1.30
CA TRP A 133 2.94 17.10 2.41
C TRP A 133 2.31 17.85 3.58
N GLY A 134 1.63 18.96 3.31
CA GLY A 134 0.96 19.77 4.34
C GLY A 134 -0.16 19.01 5.03
N VAL A 135 -1.11 18.47 4.26
CA VAL A 135 -2.24 17.69 4.80
C VAL A 135 -1.75 16.50 5.60
N GLY A 136 -0.79 15.74 5.07
CA GLY A 136 -0.22 14.60 5.77
C GLY A 136 0.42 14.98 7.11
N ALA A 137 1.11 16.13 7.19
CA ALA A 137 1.66 16.63 8.43
C ALA A 137 0.57 17.00 9.45
N GLY A 138 -0.49 17.68 9.02
CA GLY A 138 -1.64 18.05 9.86
C GLY A 138 -2.36 16.82 10.43
N VAL A 139 -2.69 15.85 9.58
CA VAL A 139 -3.36 14.60 9.97
C VAL A 139 -2.53 13.82 11.00
N ARG A 140 -1.23 13.64 10.76
CA ARG A 140 -0.34 12.95 11.72
C ARG A 140 -0.30 13.64 13.08
N LEU A 141 -0.28 14.98 13.11
CA LEU A 141 -0.26 15.73 14.37
C LEU A 141 -1.57 15.63 15.15
N LEU A 142 -2.72 15.71 14.48
CA LEU A 142 -4.03 15.49 15.11
C LEU A 142 -4.16 14.06 15.62
N GLN A 143 -3.74 13.08 14.83
CA GLN A 143 -3.70 11.67 15.23
C GLN A 143 -2.83 11.47 16.48
N LYS A 144 -1.64 12.09 16.52
CA LYS A 144 -0.73 12.02 17.69
C LYS A 144 -1.37 12.56 18.97
N ARG A 145 -2.29 13.53 18.84
CA ARG A 145 -3.06 14.12 19.95
C ARG A 145 -4.31 13.34 20.34
N GLY A 146 -4.60 12.22 19.68
CA GLY A 146 -5.76 11.40 20.00
C GLY A 146 -7.07 11.93 19.42
N VAL A 147 -7.03 12.68 18.32
CA VAL A 147 -8.23 13.10 17.56
C VAL A 147 -8.72 11.95 16.68
N GLY A 148 -9.92 11.42 16.96
CA GLY A 148 -10.47 10.25 16.26
C GLY A 148 -11.29 10.54 15.01
N ASP A 149 -11.76 11.79 14.82
CA ASP A 149 -12.50 12.25 13.64
C ASP A 149 -11.83 13.50 13.09
N ILE A 150 -11.23 13.41 11.90
CA ILE A 150 -10.43 14.48 11.30
C ILE A 150 -11.11 14.96 10.02
N LEU A 151 -11.53 16.22 10.01
CA LEU A 151 -11.96 16.90 8.80
C LEU A 151 -10.76 17.59 8.14
N VAL A 152 -10.69 17.57 6.82
CA VAL A 152 -9.58 18.14 6.05
C VAL A 152 -10.14 19.04 4.96
N GLU A 153 -9.65 20.27 4.87
CA GLU A 153 -10.03 21.14 3.77
C GLU A 153 -9.63 20.54 2.41
N PRO A 154 -10.46 20.69 1.36
CA PRO A 154 -10.14 20.15 0.04
C PRO A 154 -9.03 20.92 -0.69
N SER A 155 -8.79 22.19 -0.34
CA SER A 155 -7.91 23.11 -1.07
C SER A 155 -8.27 23.16 -2.58
N VAL A 156 -7.31 23.45 -3.46
CA VAL A 156 -7.49 23.46 -4.92
C VAL A 156 -7.44 22.06 -5.56
N ALA A 157 -6.99 21.03 -4.82
CA ALA A 157 -6.88 19.65 -5.29
C ALA A 157 -7.46 18.67 -4.24
N PRO A 158 -8.79 18.48 -4.22
CA PRO A 158 -9.46 17.64 -3.22
C PRO A 158 -8.99 16.18 -3.21
N ASP A 159 -8.62 15.66 -4.37
CA ASP A 159 -8.07 14.31 -4.53
C ASP A 159 -6.68 14.16 -3.89
N ALA A 160 -5.77 15.12 -4.08
CA ALA A 160 -4.47 15.12 -3.43
C ALA A 160 -4.59 15.25 -1.89
N ALA A 161 -5.51 16.09 -1.42
CA ALA A 161 -5.80 16.23 0.01
C ALA A 161 -6.35 14.92 0.61
N ALA A 162 -7.33 14.29 -0.05
CA ALA A 162 -7.92 13.03 0.38
C ALA A 162 -6.91 11.88 0.38
N GLU A 163 -6.09 11.77 -0.66
CA GLU A 163 -5.02 10.77 -0.78
C GLU A 163 -4.06 10.88 0.40
N ALA A 164 -3.51 12.07 0.64
CA ALA A 164 -2.58 12.28 1.76
C ALA A 164 -3.21 12.04 3.13
N ALA A 165 -4.48 12.43 3.30
CA ALA A 165 -5.24 12.17 4.50
C ALA A 165 -5.29 10.67 4.84
N HIS A 166 -5.66 9.84 3.86
CA HIS A 166 -5.76 8.39 4.04
C HIS A 166 -4.38 7.76 4.26
N LEU A 167 -3.36 8.20 3.52
CA LEU A 167 -1.99 7.70 3.68
C LEU A 167 -1.40 8.03 5.06
N ALA A 168 -1.67 9.24 5.56
CA ALA A 168 -1.17 9.74 6.84
C ALA A 168 -1.91 9.14 8.05
N ALA A 169 -3.21 8.85 7.92
CA ALA A 169 -4.00 8.23 8.97
C ALA A 169 -3.67 6.73 9.16
N TRP A 170 -3.17 6.06 8.13
CA TRP A 170 -2.93 4.61 8.13
C TRP A 170 -1.82 4.17 9.09
N ARG A 171 -2.01 2.99 9.69
CA ARG A 171 -1.08 2.34 10.61
C ARG A 171 -1.10 0.84 10.40
N PHE A 172 0.08 0.22 10.31
CA PHE A 172 0.25 -1.22 10.43
C PHE A 172 0.35 -1.63 11.90
N GLN A 173 -0.56 -2.48 12.39
CA GLN A 173 -0.72 -2.83 13.82
C GLN A 173 -1.20 -4.26 14.08
N GLU A 174 -1.21 -5.12 13.07
CA GLU A 174 -1.80 -6.45 13.04
C GLU A 174 -1.20 -7.34 14.14
N PHE A 175 0.10 -7.20 14.38
CA PHE A 175 0.86 -7.99 15.36
C PHE A 175 1.04 -7.30 16.72
N LYS A 176 0.47 -6.11 16.92
CA LYS A 176 0.42 -5.48 18.24
C LYS A 176 -0.66 -6.16 19.09
N SER A 177 -0.41 -6.28 20.40
CA SER A 177 -1.44 -6.70 21.35
C SER A 177 -2.62 -5.74 21.32
N GLU A 178 -3.80 -6.21 21.68
CA GLU A 178 -5.02 -5.39 21.69
C GLU A 178 -4.86 -4.10 22.51
N SER A 179 -4.16 -4.18 23.66
CA SER A 179 -3.86 -3.01 24.50
C SER A 179 -2.87 -2.01 23.87
N ALA A 180 -2.04 -2.46 22.93
CA ALA A 180 -1.06 -1.63 22.24
C ALA A 180 -1.54 -1.13 20.87
N ARG A 181 -2.65 -1.68 20.35
CA ARG A 181 -3.30 -1.19 19.14
C ARG A 181 -3.93 0.17 19.42
N ARG A 182 -3.73 1.10 18.49
CA ARG A 182 -4.36 2.42 18.49
C ARG A 182 -5.40 2.46 17.36
N PRO A 183 -6.56 3.10 17.55
CA PRO A 183 -7.48 3.31 16.44
C PRO A 183 -6.80 4.05 15.27
N SER A 184 -7.39 4.00 14.09
CA SER A 184 -7.07 4.95 13.02
C SER A 184 -8.16 6.02 13.00
N PRO A 185 -7.84 7.31 12.83
CA PRO A 185 -8.85 8.35 12.77
C PRO A 185 -9.71 8.17 11.51
N ALA A 186 -11.00 8.46 11.62
CA ALA A 186 -11.82 8.70 10.45
C ALA A 186 -11.35 10.01 9.78
N VAL A 187 -11.31 10.03 8.45
CA VAL A 187 -10.95 11.23 7.69
C VAL A 187 -12.01 11.56 6.66
N SER A 188 -12.46 12.81 6.64
CA SER A 188 -13.49 13.28 5.71
C SER A 188 -13.24 14.72 5.25
N MET A 189 -13.86 15.12 4.14
CA MET A 189 -13.75 16.48 3.62
C MET A 189 -14.41 17.49 4.56
N TYR A 190 -13.77 18.63 4.79
CA TYR A 190 -14.35 19.81 5.43
C TYR A 190 -15.02 20.71 4.38
N GLY A 191 -16.21 21.22 4.71
CA GLY A 191 -16.87 22.25 3.91
C GLY A 191 -17.39 21.76 2.55
N GLU A 192 -17.55 22.71 1.63
CA GLU A 192 -17.91 22.44 0.24
C GLU A 192 -16.67 22.18 -0.60
N GLY A 193 -16.81 21.33 -1.63
CA GLY A 193 -15.73 20.94 -2.52
C GLY A 193 -16.20 19.87 -3.50
N ASP A 194 -15.35 19.55 -4.49
CA ASP A 194 -15.65 18.48 -5.44
C ASP A 194 -15.56 17.11 -4.74
N LYS A 195 -16.73 16.58 -4.37
CA LYS A 195 -16.87 15.28 -3.70
C LYS A 195 -16.36 14.12 -4.55
N SER A 196 -16.44 14.23 -5.88
CA SER A 196 -15.99 13.17 -6.79
C SER A 196 -14.47 13.08 -6.80
N LEU A 197 -13.77 14.22 -6.80
CA LEU A 197 -12.31 14.25 -6.65
C LEU A 197 -11.87 13.80 -5.26
N TRP A 198 -12.57 14.22 -4.20
CA TRP A 198 -12.28 13.73 -2.85
C TRP A 198 -12.40 12.20 -2.76
N GLU A 199 -13.48 11.63 -3.30
CA GLU A 199 -13.70 10.18 -3.33
C GLU A 199 -12.63 9.46 -4.16
N LEU A 200 -12.21 10.02 -5.31
CA LEU A 200 -11.11 9.51 -6.11
C LEU A 200 -9.81 9.40 -5.28
N GLY A 201 -9.42 10.49 -4.60
CA GLY A 201 -8.21 10.50 -3.76
C GLY A 201 -8.31 9.54 -2.56
N ALA A 202 -9.48 9.43 -1.95
CA ALA A 202 -9.74 8.48 -0.87
C ALA A 202 -9.59 7.02 -1.33
N ILE A 203 -10.10 6.68 -2.52
CA ILE A 203 -9.94 5.35 -3.15
C ILE A 203 -8.46 5.08 -3.44
N GLN A 204 -7.75 6.05 -4.03
CA GLN A 204 -6.32 5.93 -4.34
C GLN A 204 -5.47 5.70 -3.09
N GLY A 205 -5.61 6.56 -2.06
CA GLY A 205 -4.87 6.42 -0.81
C GLY A 205 -5.18 5.11 -0.07
N SER A 206 -6.45 4.67 -0.08
CA SER A 206 -6.85 3.39 0.51
C SER A 206 -6.35 2.18 -0.28
N GLY A 207 -6.26 2.28 -1.61
CA GLY A 207 -5.67 1.27 -2.47
C GLY A 207 -4.17 1.12 -2.20
N GLN A 208 -3.42 2.23 -2.16
CA GLN A 208 -2.00 2.20 -1.81
C GLN A 208 -1.76 1.66 -0.39
N ASN A 209 -2.60 2.01 0.57
CA ASN A 209 -2.53 1.45 1.92
C ASN A 209 -2.76 -0.08 1.96
N TRP A 210 -3.55 -0.62 1.03
CA TRP A 210 -3.68 -2.07 0.90
C TRP A 210 -2.41 -2.72 0.32
N ALA A 211 -1.75 -2.08 -0.66
CA ALA A 211 -0.44 -2.53 -1.14
C ALA A 211 0.61 -2.51 -0.01
N ARG A 212 0.61 -1.45 0.82
CA ARG A 212 1.47 -1.34 2.02
C ARG A 212 1.18 -2.45 3.01
N TYR A 213 -0.09 -2.72 3.30
CA TYR A 213 -0.51 -3.81 4.18
C TYR A 213 0.04 -5.16 3.69
N LEU A 214 -0.17 -5.50 2.42
CA LEU A 214 0.29 -6.78 1.88
C LEU A 214 1.84 -6.90 1.93
N SER A 215 2.56 -5.81 1.68
CA SER A 215 4.03 -5.78 1.66
C SER A 215 4.68 -5.74 3.05
N ASP A 216 4.00 -5.15 4.04
CA ASP A 216 4.50 -5.05 5.42
C ASP A 216 4.22 -6.33 6.23
N MET A 217 3.23 -7.13 5.82
CA MET A 217 2.91 -8.40 6.44
C MET A 217 4.14 -9.34 6.47
N PRO A 218 4.46 -9.95 7.63
CA PRO A 218 5.48 -10.98 7.73
C PRO A 218 5.18 -12.15 6.80
N ALA A 219 6.20 -12.65 6.11
CA ALA A 219 6.06 -13.71 5.12
C ALA A 219 5.42 -15.00 5.66
N ASN A 220 5.68 -15.34 6.92
CA ASN A 220 5.04 -16.50 7.58
C ASN A 220 3.52 -16.34 7.81
N THR A 221 2.96 -15.17 7.49
CA THR A 221 1.52 -14.85 7.55
C THR A 221 0.98 -14.31 6.23
N MET A 222 1.86 -14.06 5.26
CA MET A 222 1.55 -13.63 3.91
C MET A 222 2.26 -14.59 2.96
N THR A 223 1.91 -15.87 3.07
CA THR A 223 2.43 -16.94 2.21
C THR A 223 1.88 -16.78 0.78
N PRO A 224 2.35 -17.56 -0.20
CA PRO A 224 1.78 -17.54 -1.55
C PRO A 224 0.27 -17.78 -1.60
N VAL A 225 -0.23 -18.68 -0.74
CA VAL A 225 -1.67 -18.97 -0.62
C VAL A 225 -2.41 -17.80 0.01
N ASP A 226 -1.87 -17.19 1.07
CA ASP A 226 -2.50 -16.05 1.73
C ASP A 226 -2.59 -14.84 0.80
N LEU A 227 -1.57 -14.58 -0.02
CA LEU A 227 -1.59 -13.49 -1.00
C LEU A 227 -2.66 -13.73 -2.08
N ALA A 228 -2.77 -14.97 -2.58
CA ALA A 228 -3.82 -15.34 -3.54
C ALA A 228 -5.22 -15.22 -2.92
N GLN A 229 -5.39 -15.62 -1.65
CA GLN A 229 -6.65 -15.49 -0.92
C GLN A 229 -7.03 -14.03 -0.69
N ALA A 230 -6.07 -13.18 -0.31
CA ALA A 230 -6.30 -11.75 -0.14
C ALA A 230 -6.78 -11.08 -1.44
N ALA A 231 -6.26 -11.51 -2.60
CA ALA A 231 -6.74 -11.04 -3.90
C ALA A 231 -8.19 -11.46 -4.16
N LEU A 232 -8.53 -12.74 -3.93
CA LEU A 232 -9.90 -13.26 -4.05
C LEU A 232 -10.88 -12.46 -3.18
N ASP A 233 -10.55 -12.28 -1.89
CA ASP A 233 -11.42 -11.65 -0.91
C ASP A 233 -11.73 -10.19 -1.24
N VAL A 234 -10.76 -9.46 -1.79
CA VAL A 234 -10.89 -8.02 -2.07
C VAL A 234 -11.41 -7.74 -3.47
N LEU A 235 -11.00 -8.50 -4.48
CA LEU A 235 -11.28 -8.19 -5.88
C LEU A 235 -12.59 -8.82 -6.39
N CYS A 236 -12.93 -10.04 -5.96
CA CYS A 236 -14.17 -10.70 -6.40
C CYS A 236 -15.43 -9.88 -6.08
N PRO A 237 -15.59 -9.29 -4.88
CA PRO A 237 -16.74 -8.42 -4.56
C PRO A 237 -16.83 -7.16 -5.45
N LEU A 238 -15.73 -6.76 -6.08
CA LEU A 238 -15.66 -5.61 -6.99
C LEU A 238 -15.93 -5.98 -8.46
N GLY A 239 -16.28 -7.24 -8.73
CA GLY A 239 -16.57 -7.73 -10.08
C GLY A 239 -15.34 -8.13 -10.89
N VAL A 240 -14.18 -8.29 -10.25
CA VAL A 240 -12.99 -8.87 -10.88
C VAL A 240 -13.09 -10.41 -10.80
N HIS A 241 -12.86 -11.10 -11.91
CA HIS A 241 -12.76 -12.55 -11.90
C HIS A 241 -11.35 -12.96 -11.49
N VAL A 242 -11.20 -13.68 -10.38
CA VAL A 242 -9.88 -14.10 -9.88
C VAL A 242 -9.79 -15.62 -9.91
N THR A 243 -8.76 -16.14 -10.57
CA THR A 243 -8.43 -17.56 -10.61
C THR A 243 -7.06 -17.78 -10.00
N ALA A 244 -6.99 -18.62 -8.97
CA ALA A 244 -5.74 -19.01 -8.32
C ALA A 244 -5.39 -20.44 -8.72
N HIS A 245 -4.29 -20.60 -9.45
CA HIS A 245 -3.78 -21.87 -9.92
C HIS A 245 -2.74 -22.44 -8.97
N ASP A 246 -2.85 -23.74 -8.71
CA ASP A 246 -1.93 -24.49 -7.86
C ASP A 246 -0.69 -24.97 -8.63
N ARG A 247 0.22 -25.60 -7.88
CA ARG A 247 1.44 -26.21 -8.43
C ARG A 247 1.17 -27.20 -9.57
N GLU A 248 0.15 -28.05 -9.45
CA GLU A 248 -0.15 -29.06 -10.48
C GLU A 248 -0.55 -28.41 -11.80
N TRP A 249 -1.28 -27.29 -11.74
CA TRP A 249 -1.57 -26.50 -12.92
C TRP A 249 -0.30 -25.89 -13.53
N VAL A 250 0.57 -25.30 -12.71
CA VAL A 250 1.83 -24.68 -13.17
C VAL A 250 2.74 -25.70 -13.86
N GLU A 251 2.82 -26.92 -13.30
CA GLU A 251 3.56 -28.04 -13.88
C GLU A 251 2.97 -28.46 -15.24
N ARG A 252 1.65 -28.53 -15.37
CA ARG A 252 0.97 -28.82 -16.65
C ARG A 252 1.20 -27.73 -17.70
N GLN A 253 1.35 -26.47 -17.29
CA GLN A 253 1.72 -25.37 -18.18
C GLN A 253 3.20 -25.38 -18.59
N ASN A 254 4.03 -26.26 -18.04
CA ASN A 254 5.48 -26.31 -18.30
C ASN A 254 6.22 -25.01 -17.95
N MET A 255 5.78 -24.27 -16.93
CA MET A 255 6.45 -23.06 -16.45
C MET A 255 7.68 -23.40 -15.59
N ARG A 256 8.71 -23.98 -16.22
CA ARG A 256 9.86 -24.54 -15.51
C ARG A 256 10.78 -23.47 -14.92
N ALA A 257 10.81 -22.26 -15.47
CA ALA A 257 11.59 -21.16 -14.91
C ALA A 257 10.96 -20.69 -13.59
N PHE A 258 9.64 -20.55 -13.55
CA PHE A 258 8.91 -20.28 -12.31
C PHE A 258 9.07 -21.41 -11.27
N LEU A 259 8.87 -22.67 -11.69
CA LEU A 259 9.02 -23.83 -10.79
C LEU A 259 10.44 -23.99 -10.22
N ALA A 260 11.47 -23.56 -10.96
CA ALA A 260 12.85 -23.59 -10.49
C ALA A 260 13.10 -22.67 -9.30
N VAL A 261 12.43 -21.50 -9.26
CA VAL A 261 12.46 -20.60 -8.10
C VAL A 261 11.68 -21.23 -6.94
N ALA A 262 10.44 -21.63 -7.19
CA ALA A 262 9.50 -22.06 -6.16
C ALA A 262 9.91 -23.35 -5.42
N ARG A 263 10.59 -24.29 -6.09
CA ARG A 263 10.91 -25.62 -5.53
C ARG A 263 11.81 -25.60 -4.30
N GLY A 264 12.39 -24.45 -3.96
CA GLY A 264 13.20 -24.27 -2.76
C GLY A 264 12.39 -24.24 -1.47
N SER A 265 11.13 -23.80 -1.51
CA SER A 265 10.29 -23.64 -0.31
C SER A 265 9.36 -24.84 -0.06
N CYS A 266 8.92 -24.97 1.19
CA CYS A 266 7.83 -25.86 1.59
C CYS A 266 6.45 -25.23 1.33
N ASP A 267 6.38 -23.91 1.21
CA ASP A 267 5.14 -23.21 0.84
C ASP A 267 4.83 -23.43 -0.65
N ALA A 268 3.60 -23.84 -0.93
CA ALA A 268 3.19 -24.18 -2.28
C ALA A 268 3.12 -22.92 -3.17
N PRO A 269 3.69 -22.94 -4.39
CA PRO A 269 3.56 -21.82 -5.31
C PRO A 269 2.11 -21.67 -5.78
N MET A 270 1.73 -20.44 -6.05
CA MET A 270 0.47 -20.07 -6.67
C MET A 270 0.72 -19.30 -7.95
N PHE A 271 -0.17 -19.41 -8.92
CA PHE A 271 -0.18 -18.56 -10.11
C PHE A 271 -1.55 -17.90 -10.22
N LEU A 272 -1.58 -16.58 -10.09
CA LEU A 272 -2.82 -15.83 -9.98
C LEU A 272 -3.14 -15.12 -11.30
N GLU A 273 -4.38 -15.27 -11.75
CA GLU A 273 -4.95 -14.56 -12.90
C GLU A 273 -6.15 -13.75 -12.43
N CYS A 274 -6.08 -12.42 -12.56
CA CYS A 274 -7.16 -11.51 -12.21
C CYS A 274 -7.65 -10.78 -13.46
N GLU A 275 -8.91 -10.96 -13.83
CA GLU A 275 -9.51 -10.40 -15.03
C GLU A 275 -10.61 -9.40 -14.68
N TYR A 276 -10.37 -8.12 -15.01
CA TYR A 276 -11.37 -7.07 -14.97
C TYR A 276 -11.77 -6.71 -16.41
N LYS A 277 -13.01 -7.00 -16.78
CA LYS A 277 -13.52 -6.82 -18.15
C LYS A 277 -14.70 -5.85 -18.17
N ALA A 278 -14.41 -4.55 -18.12
CA ALA A 278 -15.41 -3.50 -18.21
C ALA A 278 -15.35 -2.68 -19.51
N GLY A 279 -14.42 -3.01 -20.41
CA GLY A 279 -14.34 -2.44 -21.74
C GLY A 279 -15.22 -3.18 -22.75
N ARG A 280 -15.05 -2.87 -24.04
CA ARG A 280 -15.71 -3.63 -25.11
C ARG A 280 -15.15 -5.06 -25.14
N ALA A 281 -15.99 -6.06 -25.41
CA ALA A 281 -15.56 -7.46 -25.42
C ALA A 281 -14.43 -7.76 -26.43
N THR A 282 -14.34 -6.99 -27.51
CA THR A 282 -13.30 -7.11 -28.54
C THR A 282 -12.06 -6.25 -28.26
N GLN A 283 -12.08 -5.41 -27.22
CA GLN A 283 -10.96 -4.54 -26.89
C GLN A 283 -9.83 -5.37 -26.27
N PRO A 284 -8.61 -5.37 -26.85
CA PRO A 284 -7.46 -6.00 -26.24
C PRO A 284 -7.22 -5.45 -24.83
N PRO A 285 -6.89 -6.30 -23.85
CA PRO A 285 -6.67 -5.85 -22.49
C PRO A 285 -5.32 -5.15 -22.34
N VAL A 286 -5.18 -4.36 -21.27
CA VAL A 286 -3.88 -4.07 -20.67
C VAL A 286 -3.48 -5.28 -19.82
N LEU A 287 -2.29 -5.83 -20.05
CA LEU A 287 -1.73 -6.91 -19.24
C LEU A 287 -0.76 -6.32 -18.21
N ILE A 288 -1.01 -6.58 -16.94
CA ILE A 288 -0.09 -6.32 -15.84
C ILE A 288 0.55 -7.64 -15.45
N VAL A 289 1.88 -7.72 -15.42
CA VAL A 289 2.60 -8.89 -14.90
C VAL A 289 3.40 -8.45 -13.68
N ALA A 290 3.33 -9.18 -12.57
CA ALA A 290 3.96 -8.71 -11.33
C ALA A 290 4.69 -9.79 -10.55
N LYS A 291 5.84 -9.42 -9.96
CA LYS A 291 6.65 -10.32 -9.12
C LYS A 291 5.95 -10.54 -7.77
N GLY A 292 5.64 -11.80 -7.47
CA GLY A 292 5.02 -12.23 -6.21
C GLY A 292 5.93 -13.08 -5.32
N VAL A 293 7.15 -12.62 -5.01
CA VAL A 293 8.03 -13.37 -4.09
C VAL A 293 7.72 -12.98 -2.64
N THR A 294 6.96 -13.82 -1.94
CA THR A 294 6.48 -13.55 -0.57
C THR A 294 7.59 -13.51 0.47
N PHE A 295 8.69 -14.23 0.23
CA PHE A 295 9.95 -14.04 0.93
C PHE A 295 11.12 -14.39 0.02
N ASP A 296 12.15 -13.55 0.04
CA ASP A 296 13.36 -13.74 -0.75
C ASP A 296 14.60 -13.84 0.14
N SER A 297 15.06 -15.07 0.36
CA SER A 297 16.34 -15.32 1.02
C SER A 297 17.54 -15.16 0.08
N GLY A 298 17.29 -15.10 -1.24
CA GLY A 298 18.28 -15.21 -2.31
C GLY A 298 18.62 -16.65 -2.72
N GLY A 299 18.06 -17.65 -2.06
CA GLY A 299 18.42 -19.05 -2.33
C GLY A 299 19.89 -19.32 -1.97
N LEU A 300 20.60 -20.12 -2.77
CA LEU A 300 22.02 -20.44 -2.50
C LEU A 300 22.93 -19.21 -2.53
N CYS A 301 22.63 -18.23 -3.37
CA CYS A 301 23.18 -16.88 -3.31
C CYS A 301 22.55 -16.09 -2.15
N LEU A 302 22.74 -16.59 -0.93
CA LEU A 302 22.07 -16.14 0.28
C LEU A 302 22.32 -14.64 0.53
N LYS A 303 21.24 -13.88 0.72
CA LYS A 303 21.32 -12.48 1.11
C LYS A 303 21.95 -12.31 2.50
N ARG A 304 22.50 -11.12 2.74
CA ARG A 304 23.02 -10.77 4.06
C ARG A 304 21.89 -10.59 5.06
N ARG A 305 22.15 -10.93 6.32
CA ARG A 305 21.16 -10.88 7.42
C ARG A 305 20.53 -9.50 7.58
N GLU A 306 21.32 -8.44 7.45
CA GLU A 306 20.94 -7.08 7.79
C GLU A 306 19.78 -6.57 6.93
N SER A 307 19.74 -6.90 5.64
CA SER A 307 18.66 -6.53 4.71
C SER A 307 17.58 -7.60 4.57
N MET A 308 17.83 -8.84 5.03
CA MET A 308 16.92 -9.97 4.82
C MET A 308 15.53 -9.74 5.44
N VAL A 309 15.44 -8.99 6.54
CA VAL A 309 14.15 -8.69 7.18
C VAL A 309 13.17 -7.98 6.24
N GLU A 310 13.67 -7.12 5.36
CA GLU A 310 12.88 -6.33 4.41
C GLU A 310 12.39 -7.16 3.22
N ASN A 311 12.95 -8.36 3.00
CA ASN A 311 12.63 -9.20 1.84
C ASN A 311 11.26 -9.91 1.93
N ARG A 312 10.52 -9.72 3.03
CA ARG A 312 9.05 -9.93 3.04
C ARG A 312 8.32 -9.02 2.04
N GLY A 313 8.92 -7.87 1.73
CA GLY A 313 8.43 -6.92 0.72
C GLY A 313 8.82 -7.28 -0.72
N SER A 314 9.43 -8.44 -0.99
CA SER A 314 9.82 -8.85 -2.36
C SER A 314 8.61 -9.17 -3.27
N MET A 315 7.40 -9.12 -2.70
CA MET A 315 6.11 -9.24 -3.38
C MET A 315 5.41 -7.88 -3.60
N ALA A 316 6.08 -6.75 -3.32
CA ALA A 316 5.48 -5.43 -3.45
C ALA A 316 5.01 -5.13 -4.88
N GLY A 317 5.65 -5.71 -5.91
CA GLY A 317 5.17 -5.64 -7.29
C GLY A 317 3.76 -6.24 -7.43
N ALA A 318 3.55 -7.45 -6.90
CA ALA A 318 2.23 -8.07 -6.84
C ALA A 318 1.23 -7.25 -6.02
N ALA A 319 1.66 -6.72 -4.86
CA ALA A 319 0.81 -5.88 -4.02
C ALA A 319 0.31 -4.63 -4.76
N VAL A 320 1.19 -3.96 -5.51
CA VAL A 320 0.87 -2.78 -6.32
C VAL A 320 -0.07 -3.15 -7.47
N ALA A 321 0.18 -4.25 -8.19
CA ALA A 321 -0.68 -4.70 -9.27
C ALA A 321 -2.11 -5.01 -8.79
N LEU A 322 -2.25 -5.71 -7.66
CA LEU A 322 -3.53 -6.00 -7.04
C LEU A 322 -4.24 -4.71 -6.57
N ALA A 323 -3.53 -3.80 -5.92
CA ALA A 323 -4.08 -2.53 -5.48
C ALA A 323 -4.52 -1.63 -6.64
N ALA A 324 -3.76 -1.60 -7.74
CA ALA A 324 -4.16 -0.90 -8.96
C ALA A 324 -5.46 -1.49 -9.52
N LEU A 325 -5.58 -2.82 -9.60
CA LEU A 325 -6.79 -3.48 -10.08
C LEU A 325 -8.00 -3.21 -9.17
N LYS A 326 -7.78 -3.17 -7.86
CA LYS A 326 -8.79 -2.76 -6.87
C LYS A 326 -9.29 -1.34 -7.14
N ILE A 327 -8.37 -0.37 -7.30
CA ILE A 327 -8.72 1.03 -7.59
C ILE A 327 -9.50 1.13 -8.90
N ILE A 328 -9.01 0.48 -9.97
CA ILE A 328 -9.66 0.45 -11.29
C ILE A 328 -11.09 -0.10 -11.20
N ALA A 329 -11.28 -1.21 -10.49
CA ALA A 329 -12.59 -1.84 -10.32
C ALA A 329 -13.54 -1.00 -9.44
N GLN A 330 -13.03 -0.40 -8.35
CA GLN A 330 -13.81 0.50 -7.50
C GLN A 330 -14.30 1.74 -8.26
N LEU A 331 -13.44 2.33 -9.09
CA LEU A 331 -13.76 3.46 -9.96
C LEU A 331 -14.57 3.06 -11.20
N LYS A 332 -14.77 1.76 -11.43
CA LYS A 332 -15.48 1.21 -12.58
C LYS A 332 -14.95 1.74 -13.91
N ILE A 333 -13.63 1.86 -14.05
CA ILE A 333 -13.01 2.40 -15.27
C ILE A 333 -13.37 1.49 -16.45
N PRO A 334 -13.85 2.01 -17.60
CA PRO A 334 -14.41 1.20 -18.69
C PRO A 334 -13.32 0.62 -19.62
N ILE A 335 -12.39 -0.15 -19.05
CA ILE A 335 -11.29 -0.82 -19.76
C ILE A 335 -11.20 -2.30 -19.39
N ASN A 336 -10.51 -3.08 -20.22
CA ASN A 336 -10.15 -4.46 -19.91
C ASN A 336 -8.72 -4.48 -19.34
N VAL A 337 -8.55 -5.04 -18.14
CA VAL A 337 -7.25 -5.20 -17.47
C VAL A 337 -7.13 -6.62 -16.97
N ILE A 338 -5.99 -7.25 -17.24
CA ILE A 338 -5.66 -8.58 -16.75
C ILE A 338 -4.37 -8.48 -15.97
N ALA A 339 -4.34 -9.01 -14.74
CA ALA A 339 -3.13 -9.16 -13.96
C ALA A 339 -2.73 -10.65 -13.88
N VAL A 340 -1.48 -10.96 -14.21
CA VAL A 340 -0.88 -12.29 -14.10
C VAL A 340 0.27 -12.23 -13.12
N ILE A 341 0.20 -13.02 -12.05
CA ILE A 341 1.12 -12.92 -10.92
C ILE A 341 1.61 -14.34 -10.54
N PRO A 342 2.84 -14.72 -10.89
CA PRO A 342 3.47 -15.88 -10.28
C PRO A 342 3.85 -15.56 -8.82
N ILE A 343 3.49 -16.46 -7.90
CA ILE A 343 3.66 -16.26 -6.45
C ILE A 343 4.39 -17.45 -5.83
N CYS A 344 5.51 -17.20 -5.13
CA CYS A 344 6.26 -18.23 -4.41
C CYS A 344 7.14 -17.62 -3.32
N GLU A 345 7.98 -18.44 -2.69
CA GLU A 345 9.14 -17.98 -1.93
C GLU A 345 10.43 -18.43 -2.62
N ASN A 346 11.52 -17.70 -2.41
CA ASN A 346 12.87 -18.08 -2.80
C ASN A 346 13.69 -18.48 -1.57
N MET A 347 13.83 -19.78 -1.34
CA MET A 347 14.35 -20.36 -0.10
C MET A 347 15.55 -21.27 -0.32
N VAL A 348 16.42 -21.36 0.70
CA VAL A 348 17.49 -22.36 0.77
C VAL A 348 16.92 -23.69 1.27
N SER A 349 17.11 -24.74 0.48
CA SER A 349 16.80 -26.12 0.89
C SER A 349 17.60 -27.11 0.05
N GLY A 350 17.51 -28.41 0.36
CA GLY A 350 18.10 -29.46 -0.47
C GLY A 350 17.51 -29.56 -1.88
N GLN A 351 16.38 -28.88 -2.16
CA GLN A 351 15.68 -28.91 -3.45
C GLN A 351 15.83 -27.60 -4.25
N CYS A 352 16.39 -26.53 -3.67
CA CYS A 352 16.47 -25.23 -4.32
C CYS A 352 17.25 -25.25 -5.65
N MET A 353 17.08 -24.21 -6.46
CA MET A 353 17.91 -24.00 -7.65
C MET A 353 19.38 -23.81 -7.28
N LYS A 354 20.28 -24.34 -8.12
CA LYS A 354 21.73 -24.23 -7.93
C LYS A 354 22.33 -23.26 -8.92
N VAL A 355 23.42 -22.62 -8.52
CA VAL A 355 24.27 -21.86 -9.43
C VAL A 355 24.80 -22.81 -10.52
N GLY A 356 24.60 -22.44 -11.78
CA GLY A 356 24.92 -23.24 -12.96
C GLY A 356 23.79 -24.16 -13.43
N ASP A 357 22.66 -24.28 -12.72
CA ASP A 357 21.49 -24.97 -13.26
C ASP A 357 21.03 -24.29 -14.56
N VAL A 358 20.60 -25.07 -15.55
CA VAL A 358 19.98 -24.56 -16.79
C VAL A 358 18.52 -24.99 -16.82
N VAL A 359 17.62 -24.03 -16.99
CA VAL A 359 16.17 -24.27 -17.03
C VAL A 359 15.59 -23.79 -18.36
N LYS A 360 14.50 -24.43 -18.81
CA LYS A 360 13.85 -24.10 -20.08
C LYS A 360 12.57 -23.31 -19.81
N ALA A 361 12.52 -22.04 -20.19
CA ALA A 361 11.34 -21.20 -20.05
C ALA A 361 10.20 -21.65 -20.99
N LEU A 362 9.01 -21.10 -20.77
CA LEU A 362 7.77 -21.46 -21.47
C LEU A 362 7.86 -21.29 -22.99
N ASN A 363 8.63 -20.32 -23.46
CA ASN A 363 8.89 -20.09 -24.89
C ASN A 363 9.97 -21.01 -25.49
N GLY A 364 10.50 -21.95 -24.71
CA GLY A 364 11.53 -22.90 -25.14
C GLY A 364 12.97 -22.39 -25.04
N LEU A 365 13.21 -21.12 -24.67
CA LEU A 365 14.55 -20.61 -24.42
C LEU A 365 15.16 -21.24 -23.16
N SER A 366 16.47 -21.46 -23.18
CA SER A 366 17.19 -21.98 -22.02
C SER A 366 17.85 -20.82 -21.26
N ILE A 367 17.77 -20.84 -19.93
CA ILE A 367 18.31 -19.83 -19.03
C ILE A 367 19.28 -20.52 -18.08
N GLN A 368 20.54 -20.08 -18.08
CA GLN A 368 21.53 -20.49 -17.08
C GLN A 368 21.35 -19.62 -15.84
N ILE A 369 21.23 -20.26 -14.67
CA ILE A 369 21.06 -19.59 -13.38
C ILE A 369 22.45 -19.34 -12.81
N GLU A 370 23.00 -18.15 -13.06
CA GLU A 370 24.30 -17.75 -12.50
C GLU A 370 24.17 -17.18 -11.09
N ASP A 371 23.00 -16.63 -10.75
CA ASP A 371 22.70 -16.05 -9.46
C ASP A 371 21.26 -16.40 -9.05
N THR A 372 21.10 -17.11 -7.94
CA THR A 372 19.78 -17.50 -7.43
C THR A 372 19.05 -16.35 -6.71
N ASP A 373 19.73 -15.22 -6.47
CA ASP A 373 19.14 -13.96 -5.98
C ASP A 373 18.56 -13.10 -7.11
N MET A 374 18.69 -13.56 -8.36
CA MET A 374 18.06 -12.98 -9.55
C MET A 374 16.84 -13.81 -9.97
N GLU A 375 16.06 -14.25 -9.00
CA GLU A 375 14.90 -15.12 -9.14
C GLU A 375 13.70 -14.43 -9.81
N GLY A 376 13.53 -13.13 -9.56
CA GLY A 376 12.37 -12.37 -10.02
C GLY A 376 12.25 -12.38 -11.55
N ARG A 377 13.35 -12.16 -12.27
CA ARG A 377 13.37 -12.21 -13.74
C ARG A 377 13.10 -13.61 -14.28
N LEU A 378 13.48 -14.64 -13.53
CA LEU A 378 13.32 -16.04 -13.93
C LEU A 378 11.85 -16.46 -13.88
N MET A 379 11.16 -16.20 -12.76
CA MET A 379 9.73 -16.52 -12.64
C MET A 379 8.85 -15.64 -13.54
N MET A 380 9.23 -14.37 -13.73
CA MET A 380 8.49 -13.43 -14.58
C MET A 380 8.57 -13.79 -16.07
N ALA A 381 9.64 -14.45 -16.52
CA ALA A 381 9.78 -14.87 -17.92
C ALA A 381 8.61 -15.77 -18.36
N ASP A 382 8.25 -16.77 -17.54
CA ASP A 382 7.12 -17.67 -17.85
C ASP A 382 5.79 -16.92 -17.82
N ALA A 383 5.58 -16.05 -16.83
CA ALA A 383 4.35 -15.27 -16.70
C ALA A 383 4.13 -14.27 -17.86
N LEU A 384 5.20 -13.60 -18.30
CA LEU A 384 5.17 -12.71 -19.46
C LEU A 384 4.83 -13.45 -20.75
N VAL A 385 5.44 -14.62 -20.98
CA VAL A 385 5.14 -15.45 -22.16
C VAL A 385 3.69 -15.94 -22.11
N TYR A 386 3.25 -16.43 -20.95
CA TYR A 386 1.90 -16.93 -20.74
C TYR A 386 0.84 -15.86 -21.01
N GLY A 387 0.93 -14.72 -20.31
CA GLY A 387 -0.07 -13.66 -20.39
C GLY A 387 -0.18 -13.05 -21.79
N GLN A 388 0.96 -12.86 -22.48
CA GLN A 388 0.96 -12.34 -23.85
C GLN A 388 0.33 -13.33 -24.84
N ALA A 389 0.67 -14.61 -24.75
CA ALA A 389 0.16 -15.64 -25.64
C ALA A 389 -1.35 -15.83 -25.48
N LEU A 390 -1.83 -15.85 -24.22
CA LEU A 390 -3.23 -16.10 -23.91
C LEU A 390 -4.13 -14.89 -24.22
N HIS A 391 -3.70 -13.68 -23.83
CA HIS A 391 -4.58 -12.51 -23.82
C HIS A 391 -4.37 -11.52 -24.97
N LYS A 392 -3.26 -11.63 -25.72
CA LYS A 392 -2.93 -10.74 -26.85
C LYS A 392 -3.14 -9.25 -26.51
N PRO A 393 -2.48 -8.74 -25.45
CA PRO A 393 -2.74 -7.41 -24.93
C PRO A 393 -2.28 -6.30 -25.86
N SER A 394 -2.87 -5.10 -25.75
CA SER A 394 -2.39 -3.90 -26.46
C SER A 394 -1.22 -3.21 -25.75
N LEU A 395 -1.07 -3.46 -24.45
CA LEU A 395 -0.01 -2.91 -23.60
C LEU A 395 0.34 -3.94 -22.53
N VAL A 396 1.63 -4.15 -22.31
CA VAL A 396 2.16 -4.96 -21.20
C VAL A 396 2.89 -4.02 -20.25
N ILE A 397 2.56 -4.10 -18.96
CA ILE A 397 3.23 -3.39 -17.87
C ILE A 397 3.73 -4.45 -16.89
N ASP A 398 5.02 -4.53 -16.64
CA ASP A 398 5.55 -5.34 -15.55
C ASP A 398 5.96 -4.49 -14.34
N VAL A 399 5.75 -5.03 -13.14
CA VAL A 399 6.07 -4.36 -11.88
C VAL A 399 6.76 -5.34 -10.93
N ALA A 400 7.97 -5.01 -10.51
CA ALA A 400 8.77 -5.87 -9.63
C ALA A 400 9.78 -5.09 -8.78
N THR A 401 9.97 -5.54 -7.55
CA THR A 401 11.18 -5.26 -6.74
C THR A 401 12.30 -6.17 -7.24
N LEU A 402 12.86 -5.81 -8.41
CA LEU A 402 13.61 -6.75 -9.25
C LEU A 402 15.12 -6.77 -8.97
N THR A 403 15.71 -5.62 -8.67
CA THR A 403 17.17 -5.45 -8.55
C THR A 403 17.50 -4.60 -7.34
N GLN A 404 18.67 -4.87 -6.72
CA GLN A 404 19.21 -4.03 -5.64
C GLN A 404 19.69 -2.65 -6.14
N VAL A 405 19.95 -2.55 -7.45
CA VAL A 405 20.29 -1.30 -8.15
C VAL A 405 19.15 -0.99 -9.12
N ILE A 406 18.44 0.10 -8.88
CA ILE A 406 17.54 0.69 -9.88
C ILE A 406 18.42 1.64 -10.70
N TRP A 407 18.59 1.33 -11.99
CA TRP A 407 19.40 2.12 -12.91
C TRP A 407 18.71 3.41 -13.32
#